data_AF-A0A9P5PNV2-F1
#
_entry.id   AF-A0A9P5PNV2-F1
#
_cell.length_a   1.000
_cell.length_b   1.000
_cell.length_c   1.000
_cell.angle_alpha   90.00
_cell.angle_beta   90.00
_cell.angle_gamma   90.00
#
_symmetry.space_group_name_H-M   'P 1'
#
loop_
_entity.id
_entity.type
_entity.pdbx_description
1 polymer ?
#
loop_
_entity_poly.entity_id
_entity_poly.type
_entity_poly.pdbx_seq_one_letter_code
_entity_poly.pdbx_strand_id
1 'polypeptide(L)' 'DLRIVDHGIGLPGSQHDSTTWKETRIPQQHKTLLPNKEWCWADSAYIQE' A
#
# COMPACT_ATOMS: atom_id res chain seq x y z
N ASP A 1 17.62 15.36 -6.61
CA ASP A 1 16.81 14.14 -6.80
C ASP A 1 15.35 14.36 -6.50
N LEU A 2 14.48 13.82 -7.35
CA LEU A 2 13.03 13.78 -7.16
C LEU A 2 12.62 12.37 -6.76
N ARG A 3 11.80 12.23 -5.72
CA ARG A 3 11.24 10.95 -5.28
C ARG A 3 9.73 11.05 -5.22
N ILE A 4 9.05 10.01 -5.69
CA ILE A 4 7.61 9.87 -5.57
C ILE A 4 7.35 9.08 -4.28
N VAL A 5 6.51 9.63 -3.41
CA VAL A 5 6.09 8.98 -2.16
C VAL A 5 4.60 8.71 -2.26
N ASP A 6 4.23 7.44 -2.14
CA ASP A 6 2.84 7.03 -1.97
C ASP A 6 2.56 6.90 -0.47
N HIS A 7 1.60 7.67 0.03
CA HIS A 7 1.27 7.72 1.44
C HIS A 7 -0.25 7.64 1.63
N GLY A 8 -0.68 6.90 2.65
CA GLY A 8 -2.08 6.82 3.07
C GLY A 8 -2.18 7.05 4.56
N ILE A 9 -3.23 7.75 5.01
CA ILE A 9 -3.53 7.97 6.42
C ILE A 9 -4.79 7.18 6.76
N GLY A 10 -4.68 6.26 7.70
CA GLY A 10 -5.81 5.45 8.14
C GLY A 10 -6.80 6.24 8.99
N LEU A 11 -8.04 5.75 9.04
CA LEU A 11 -9.03 6.30 9.95
C LEU A 11 -8.54 6.16 11.42
N PRO A 12 -8.82 7.13 12.29
CA PRO A 12 -8.58 6.98 13.73
C PRO A 12 -9.31 5.74 14.25
N GLY A 13 -8.56 4.75 14.75
CA GLY A 13 -9.10 3.45 15.17
C GLY A 13 -9.17 2.37 14.08
N SER A 14 -8.63 2.63 12.88
CA SER A 14 -8.43 1.62 11.84
C SER A 14 -7.55 0.49 12.37
N GLN A 15 -8.00 -0.74 12.13
CA GLN A 15 -7.48 -1.91 12.83
C GLN A 15 -6.04 -2.23 12.43
N HIS A 16 -5.57 -1.94 11.20
CA HIS A 16 -4.21 -2.26 10.73
C HIS A 16 -3.71 -1.35 9.57
N ASP A 17 -2.40 -1.09 9.52
CA ASP A 17 -1.74 -0.31 8.45
C ASP A 17 -1.97 -0.90 7.04
N SER A 18 -2.08 -2.23 6.94
CA SER A 18 -2.37 -2.93 5.69
C SER A 18 -3.73 -2.56 5.07
N THR A 19 -4.71 -2.15 5.89
CA THR A 19 -6.01 -1.70 5.41
C THR A 19 -5.89 -0.36 4.69
N THR A 20 -5.18 0.59 5.32
CA THR A 20 -4.89 1.89 4.70
C THR A 20 -4.01 1.74 3.47
N TRP A 21 -3.06 0.81 3.49
CA TRP A 21 -2.23 0.55 2.32
C TRP A 21 -3.07 0.16 1.08
N LYS A 22 -4.11 -0.67 1.22
CA LYS A 22 -4.99 -1.05 0.09
C LYS A 22 -5.66 0.15 -0.61
N GLU A 23 -5.78 1.27 0.09
CA GLU A 23 -6.37 2.50 -0.44
C GLU A 23 -5.35 3.42 -1.14
N THR A 24 -4.05 3.12 -1.04
CA THR A 24 -2.98 3.90 -1.68
C THR A 24 -2.84 3.60 -3.18
N ARG A 25 -2.06 4.43 -3.88
CA ARG A 25 -1.99 4.40 -5.35
C ARG A 25 -1.28 3.15 -5.88
N ILE A 26 -0.24 2.67 -5.19
CA ILE A 26 0.57 1.51 -5.59
C ILE A 26 -0.29 0.25 -5.77
N PRO A 27 -1.10 -0.20 -4.79
CA PRO A 27 -1.96 -1.37 -5.00
C PRO A 27 -3.07 -1.11 -6.02
N GLN A 28 -3.66 0.09 -6.03
CA GLN A 28 -4.76 0.43 -6.96
C GLN A 28 -4.32 0.55 -8.43
N GLN A 29 -3.08 0.96 -8.67
CA GLN A 29 -2.49 1.15 -10.00
C GLN A 29 -1.27 0.26 -10.22
N HIS A 30 -1.21 -0.90 -9.57
CA HIS A 30 -0.06 -1.80 -9.57
C HIS A 30 0.46 -2.09 -10.98
N LYS A 31 -0.42 -2.42 -11.93
CA LYS A 31 -0.03 -2.73 -13.31
C LYS A 31 0.62 -1.55 -14.05
N THR A 32 0.30 -0.32 -13.67
CA THR A 32 0.84 0.89 -14.29
C THR A 32 2.12 1.34 -13.61
N LEU A 33 2.19 1.23 -12.28
CA LEU A 33 3.31 1.69 -11.48
C LEU A 33 4.43 0.65 -11.35
N LEU A 34 4.08 -0.64 -11.42
CA LEU A 34 4.98 -1.79 -11.26
C LEU A 34 4.77 -2.82 -12.41
N PRO A 35 4.93 -2.42 -13.69
CA PRO A 35 4.52 -3.24 -14.84
C PRO A 35 5.35 -4.52 -15.06
N ASN A 36 6.62 -4.56 -14.63
CA ASN A 36 7.57 -5.64 -14.98
C ASN A 36 7.54 -6.84 -14.03
N LYS A 37 6.37 -7.18 -13.48
CA LYS A 37 6.24 -8.11 -12.33
C LYS A 37 7.01 -7.63 -11.10
N GLU A 38 7.21 -6.31 -11.02
CA GLU A 38 7.76 -5.67 -9.84
C GLU A 38 6.71 -5.79 -8.72
N TRP A 39 7.17 -6.00 -7.49
CA TRP A 39 6.29 -6.21 -6.36
C TRP A 39 6.79 -5.38 -5.17
N CYS A 40 5.85 -5.06 -4.30
CA CYS A 40 6.12 -4.46 -3.00
C CYS A 40 5.52 -5.36 -1.94
N TRP A 41 6.03 -5.23 -0.72
CA TRP A 41 5.52 -5.93 0.45
C TRP A 41 5.15 -4.89 1.48
N ALA A 42 4.10 -5.18 2.23
CA ALA A 42 3.70 -4.42 3.40
C ALA A 42 3.67 -5.37 4.59
N ASP A 43 4.11 -4.87 5.74
CA ASP A 43 3.78 -5.43 7.03
C ASP A 43 2.25 -5.50 7.14
N SER A 44 1.71 -6.71 7.33
CA SER A 44 0.36 -6.89 7.83
C SER A 44 0.49 -7.38 9.27
N ALA A 45 0.12 -6.54 10.24
CA ALA A 45 0.21 -6.86 11.67
C ALA A 45 -0.51 -8.18 12.06
N TYR A 46 -1.42 -8.71 11.25
CA TYR A 46 -2.04 -10.03 11.43
C TYR A 46 -2.34 -10.71 10.08
N ILE A 47 -2.43 -12.03 10.10
CA ILE A 47 -2.92 -12.84 8.98
C ILE A 47 -4.37 -12.41 8.71
N GLN A 48 -4.66 -11.88 7.51
CA GLN A 48 -6.05 -11.73 7.06
C GLN A 48 -6.63 -13.15 6.90
N GLU A 49 -7.67 -13.48 7.68
CA GLU A 49 -8.54 -14.64 7.40
C GLU A 49 -9.23 -14.49 6.04
#